data_AF-A0A8J7QHY2-F1
#
_entry.id   AF-A0A8J7QHY2-F1
#
_cell.length_a   1.000
_cell.length_b   1.000
_cell.length_c   1.000
_cell.angle_alpha   90.00
_cell.angle_beta   90.00
_cell.angle_gamma   90.00
#
_symmetry.space_group_name_H-M   'P 1'
#
loop_
_entity.id
_entity.type
_entity.pdbx_description
1 polymer ?
#
loop_
_entity_poly.entity_id
_entity_poly.type
_entity_poly.pdbx_seq_one_letter_code
_entity_poly.pdbx_strand_id
1 'polypeptide(L)'
;MPRIETGLERRGPRSVRGRLELALLAALAAFPSSFAGAFTHEVLGHGLVGVLLGHSFYAFYASPVGTSEAYVDLGKAADWEKGLVNAGGIASDILVGALLLALSGKMKRFAPKLLLFFWAADSLVGGSSYLAISSVSSFLSGSQSGDPYWISRFFRVPLLALSFIGFAAYVPSIYVLFKKLARTLADRLDCPNREEALASVSAIWISGLVPIQAISAALEGELGSKLLLLLFNSASIIIVGHLAPIETKVEAAGPPPLERRQVAAISLAAVVAAAAWLGIFGPTSKTAHGVVLEEYPSYVNVRATILENLTAEVRLDFRPGPFENAWPNLKGTAPRWDRYVEEALLIAGAMFGSNGSQLVNRSTGDGSFWHSGSWHVGGARSVLLRIPKVRAEEAEGGVLALTLPDPWKPGGFVDSLNVTLIGLRLMSSAPEATFAYFGETEFVFWLNNSTDTSPDEYRLVVAKKC
;
A
#
# COMPACT_ATOMS: atom_id res chain seq x y z
N MET A 1 9.16 -59.59 -39.90
CA MET A 1 9.65 -58.24 -40.21
C MET A 1 9.76 -57.46 -38.91
N PRO A 2 10.97 -57.06 -38.47
CA PRO A 2 11.12 -56.22 -37.30
C PRO A 2 10.55 -54.84 -37.63
N ARG A 3 9.65 -54.32 -36.78
CA ARG A 3 9.25 -52.92 -36.80
C ARG A 3 10.51 -52.10 -36.54
N ILE A 4 11.01 -51.45 -37.58
CA ILE A 4 11.92 -50.31 -37.44
C ILE A 4 11.06 -49.24 -36.76
N GLU A 5 11.09 -49.21 -35.44
CA GLU A 5 10.69 -48.02 -34.69
C GLU A 5 11.65 -46.92 -35.11
N THR A 6 11.24 -46.16 -36.13
CA THR A 6 11.88 -44.92 -36.51
C THR A 6 12.08 -44.13 -35.23
N GLY A 7 13.34 -43.85 -34.90
CA GLY A 7 13.77 -43.01 -33.79
C GLY A 7 13.12 -41.64 -33.93
N LEU A 8 11.87 -41.55 -33.49
CA LEU A 8 11.18 -40.33 -33.19
C LEU A 8 11.94 -39.76 -32.01
N GLU A 9 12.81 -38.82 -32.35
CA GLU A 9 13.47 -37.85 -31.48
C GLU A 9 12.78 -37.82 -30.12
N ARG A 10 13.37 -38.49 -29.12
CA ARG A 10 13.08 -38.16 -27.73
C ARG A 10 13.59 -36.73 -27.55
N ARG A 11 12.73 -35.76 -27.87
CA ARG A 11 12.93 -34.32 -27.72
C ARG A 11 13.04 -34.02 -26.23
N GLY A 12 14.21 -34.31 -25.67
CA GLY A 12 14.55 -33.96 -24.32
C GLY A 12 14.67 -32.44 -24.16
N PRO A 13 14.56 -31.92 -22.92
CA PRO A 13 14.75 -30.51 -22.57
C PRO A 13 16.15 -29.90 -22.87
N ARG A 14 17.00 -30.56 -23.66
CA ARG A 14 18.17 -29.95 -24.33
C ARG A 14 17.78 -28.93 -25.39
N SER A 15 16.57 -29.05 -25.96
CA SER A 15 16.09 -28.11 -26.97
C SER A 15 15.78 -26.73 -26.36
N VAL A 16 16.05 -25.66 -27.12
CA VAL A 16 15.65 -24.27 -26.80
C VAL A 16 14.19 -24.21 -26.32
N ARG A 17 13.34 -25.03 -26.93
CA ARG A 17 11.93 -25.19 -26.56
C ARG A 17 11.71 -25.59 -25.10
N GLY A 18 12.45 -26.56 -24.55
CA GLY A 18 12.29 -26.99 -23.16
C GLY A 18 12.67 -25.89 -22.16
N ARG A 19 13.71 -25.10 -22.47
CA ARG A 19 14.11 -23.94 -21.66
C ARG A 19 13.04 -22.84 -21.70
N LEU A 20 12.45 -22.60 -22.87
CA LEU A 20 11.33 -21.65 -23.02
C LEU A 20 10.07 -22.09 -22.26
N GLU A 21 9.73 -23.38 -22.29
CA GLU A 21 8.59 -23.92 -21.54
C GLU A 21 8.79 -23.75 -20.02
N LEU A 22 10.00 -23.96 -19.50
CA LEU A 22 10.33 -23.72 -18.10
C LEU A 22 10.31 -22.23 -17.73
N ALA A 23 10.82 -21.36 -18.61
CA ALA A 23 10.80 -19.91 -18.41
C ALA A 23 9.35 -19.38 -18.35
N LEU A 24 8.48 -19.85 -19.24
CA LEU A 24 7.06 -19.51 -19.23
C LEU A 24 6.39 -20.01 -17.94
N LEU A 25 6.69 -21.24 -17.52
CA LEU A 25 6.13 -21.80 -16.29
C LEU A 25 6.61 -21.04 -15.04
N ALA A 26 7.84 -20.57 -15.04
CA ALA A 26 8.38 -19.70 -13.99
C ALA A 26 7.66 -18.35 -13.95
N ALA A 27 7.41 -17.70 -15.10
CA ALA A 27 6.62 -16.47 -15.16
C ALA A 27 5.18 -16.69 -14.63
N LEU A 28 4.53 -17.78 -15.04
CA LEU A 28 3.19 -18.14 -14.56
C LEU A 28 3.17 -18.49 -13.07
N ALA A 29 4.24 -19.06 -12.52
CA ALA A 29 4.35 -19.34 -11.09
C ALA A 29 4.66 -18.07 -10.28
N ALA A 30 5.49 -17.17 -10.80
CA ALA A 30 5.89 -15.95 -10.13
C ALA A 30 4.70 -15.00 -9.90
N PHE A 31 3.76 -14.92 -10.85
CA PHE A 31 2.60 -14.03 -10.73
C PHE A 31 1.71 -14.31 -9.49
N PRO A 32 1.13 -15.51 -9.29
CA PRO A 32 0.36 -15.83 -8.08
C PRO A 32 1.23 -15.82 -6.82
N SER A 33 2.52 -16.14 -6.93
CA SER A 33 3.46 -16.07 -5.81
C SER A 33 3.71 -14.64 -5.34
N SER A 34 3.84 -13.69 -6.26
CA SER A 34 3.98 -12.27 -5.93
C SER A 34 2.69 -11.70 -5.37
N PHE A 35 1.53 -12.17 -5.87
CA PHE A 35 0.26 -11.84 -5.25
C PHE A 35 0.19 -12.31 -3.79
N ALA A 36 0.58 -13.56 -3.53
CA ALA A 36 0.63 -14.11 -2.18
C ALA A 36 1.67 -13.39 -1.30
N GLY A 37 2.78 -12.93 -1.88
CA GLY A 37 3.77 -12.06 -1.23
C GLY A 37 3.16 -10.75 -0.77
N ALA A 38 2.39 -10.07 -1.61
CA ALA A 38 1.65 -8.86 -1.21
C ALA A 38 0.71 -9.11 -0.02
N PHE A 39 -0.01 -10.23 0.02
CA PHE A 39 -0.82 -10.60 1.21
C PHE A 39 0.04 -10.87 2.44
N THR A 40 1.21 -11.50 2.28
CA THR A 40 2.16 -11.67 3.39
C THR A 40 2.54 -10.29 3.94
N HIS A 41 2.96 -9.37 3.09
CA HIS A 41 3.44 -8.06 3.50
C HIS A 41 2.34 -7.20 4.14
N GLU A 42 1.23 -6.99 3.42
CA GLU A 42 0.18 -6.07 3.85
C GLU A 42 -0.69 -6.65 4.96
N VAL A 43 -1.19 -7.88 4.76
CA VAL A 43 -2.21 -8.47 5.63
C VAL A 43 -1.57 -9.18 6.83
N LEU A 44 -0.58 -10.04 6.59
CA LEU A 44 0.10 -10.75 7.69
C LEU A 44 1.16 -9.90 8.38
N GLY A 45 1.79 -8.95 7.67
CA GLY A 45 2.74 -8.01 8.22
C GLY A 45 2.05 -6.87 8.92
N HIS A 46 1.70 -5.81 8.18
CA HIS A 46 1.11 -4.60 8.77
C HIS A 46 -0.22 -4.88 9.48
N GLY A 47 -1.14 -5.56 8.82
CA GLY A 47 -2.49 -5.81 9.32
C GLY A 47 -2.51 -6.61 10.62
N LEU A 48 -1.93 -7.82 10.62
CA LEU A 48 -1.90 -8.68 11.80
C LEU A 48 -1.09 -8.06 12.94
N VAL A 49 0.06 -7.44 12.67
CA VAL A 49 0.84 -6.76 13.72
C VAL A 49 0.05 -5.62 14.33
N GLY A 50 -0.66 -4.82 13.51
CA GLY A 50 -1.56 -3.78 13.99
C GLY A 50 -2.66 -4.32 14.91
N VAL A 51 -3.35 -5.39 14.49
CA VAL A 51 -4.40 -6.04 15.29
C VAL A 51 -3.85 -6.59 16.61
N LEU A 52 -2.67 -7.22 16.59
CA LEU A 52 -2.03 -7.77 17.79
C LEU A 52 -1.63 -6.68 18.79
N LEU A 53 -1.34 -5.46 18.32
CA LEU A 53 -1.07 -4.29 19.15
C LEU A 53 -2.36 -3.56 19.59
N GLY A 54 -3.54 -4.06 19.21
CA GLY A 54 -4.83 -3.48 19.56
C GLY A 54 -5.28 -2.33 18.64
N HIS A 55 -4.64 -2.15 17.49
CA HIS A 55 -5.01 -1.17 16.48
C HIS A 55 -6.00 -1.74 15.47
N SER A 56 -6.63 -0.84 14.72
CA SER A 56 -7.64 -1.22 13.73
C SER A 56 -7.04 -1.37 12.34
N PHE A 57 -6.98 -2.60 11.84
CA PHE A 57 -6.69 -2.87 10.44
C PHE A 57 -7.99 -2.80 9.63
N TYR A 58 -8.21 -1.68 8.95
CA TYR A 58 -9.53 -1.36 8.41
C TYR A 58 -9.65 -1.55 6.90
N ALA A 59 -8.54 -1.53 6.16
CA ALA A 59 -8.56 -1.80 4.73
C ALA A 59 -7.21 -2.28 4.22
N PHE A 60 -7.21 -2.91 3.05
CA PHE A 60 -6.00 -3.19 2.30
C PHE A 60 -6.24 -3.28 0.80
N TYR A 61 -5.18 -3.06 0.03
CA TYR A 61 -5.09 -3.31 -1.40
C TYR A 61 -3.87 -4.20 -1.64
N ALA A 62 -4.08 -5.31 -2.33
CA ALA A 62 -3.02 -6.24 -2.71
C ALA A 62 -2.91 -6.28 -4.23
N SER A 63 -1.67 -6.20 -4.73
CA SER A 63 -1.38 -6.29 -6.15
C SER A 63 -0.19 -7.20 -6.40
N PRO A 64 -0.26 -8.15 -7.36
CA PRO A 64 0.90 -8.93 -7.79
C PRO A 64 1.91 -8.08 -8.58
N VAL A 65 1.50 -6.88 -9.01
CA VAL A 65 2.31 -5.96 -9.79
C VAL A 65 2.13 -4.55 -9.24
N GLY A 66 3.22 -3.90 -8.85
CA GLY A 66 3.14 -2.54 -8.31
C GLY A 66 3.01 -2.48 -6.80
N THR A 67 2.42 -1.39 -6.30
CA THR A 67 2.26 -1.11 -4.89
C THR A 67 1.10 -1.90 -4.31
N SER A 68 1.29 -2.33 -3.07
CA SER A 68 0.22 -2.83 -2.21
C SER A 68 0.18 -1.91 -0.99
N GLU A 69 -0.95 -1.88 -0.30
CA GLU A 69 -1.19 -0.92 0.78
C GLU A 69 -2.03 -1.56 1.88
N ALA A 70 -1.57 -1.41 3.12
CA ALA A 70 -2.31 -1.75 4.32
C ALA A 70 -2.70 -0.48 5.09
N TYR A 71 -3.95 -0.46 5.55
CA TYR A 71 -4.51 0.69 6.26
C TYR A 71 -4.80 0.29 7.70
N VAL A 72 -3.94 0.77 8.60
CA VAL A 72 -4.03 0.56 10.05
C VAL A 72 -4.19 1.90 10.75
N ASP A 73 -5.17 2.01 11.65
CA ASP A 73 -5.33 3.19 12.50
C ASP A 73 -4.26 3.23 13.59
N LEU A 74 -3.33 4.17 13.43
CA LEU A 74 -2.24 4.41 14.37
C LEU A 74 -2.32 5.81 15.00
N GLY A 75 -3.46 6.52 14.91
CA GLY A 75 -3.56 7.91 15.37
C GLY A 75 -3.17 8.09 16.84
N LYS A 76 -3.54 7.12 17.68
CA LYS A 76 -3.25 7.09 19.12
C LYS A 76 -2.06 6.20 19.51
N ALA A 77 -1.41 5.57 18.53
CA ALA A 77 -0.33 4.63 18.79
C ALA A 77 0.93 5.35 19.26
N ALA A 78 1.65 4.74 20.20
CA ALA A 78 2.98 5.19 20.57
C ALA A 78 3.97 4.99 19.40
N ASP A 79 5.04 5.78 19.34
CA ASP A 79 6.01 5.69 18.24
C ASP A 79 6.56 4.27 18.06
N TRP A 80 6.84 3.54 19.14
CA TRP A 80 7.35 2.17 19.02
C TRP A 80 6.32 1.19 18.40
N GLU A 81 5.02 1.38 18.65
CA GLU A 81 3.95 0.59 18.03
C GLU A 81 3.87 0.90 16.54
N LYS A 82 3.93 2.18 16.17
CA LYS A 82 4.00 2.62 14.78
C LYS A 82 5.21 2.01 14.08
N GLY A 83 6.38 2.04 14.72
CA GLY A 83 7.59 1.41 14.23
C GLY A 83 7.43 -0.09 14.00
N LEU A 84 6.78 -0.81 14.93
CA LEU A 84 6.54 -2.25 14.80
C LEU A 84 5.57 -2.58 13.67
N VAL A 85 4.48 -1.83 13.52
CA VAL A 85 3.53 -2.03 12.41
C VAL A 85 4.23 -1.82 11.07
N ASN A 86 5.02 -0.74 10.92
CA ASN A 86 5.80 -0.51 9.69
C ASN A 86 6.88 -1.59 9.47
N ALA A 87 7.53 -2.08 10.52
CA ALA A 87 8.47 -3.21 10.40
C ALA A 87 7.78 -4.55 10.10
N GLY A 88 6.48 -4.66 10.38
CA GLY A 88 5.68 -5.87 10.26
C GLY A 88 5.69 -6.45 8.85
N GLY A 89 5.52 -5.61 7.82
CA GLY A 89 5.57 -6.02 6.41
C GLY A 89 6.86 -6.75 6.07
N ILE A 90 7.99 -6.05 6.19
CA ILE A 90 9.34 -6.58 5.92
C ILE A 90 9.67 -7.80 6.79
N ALA A 91 9.33 -7.77 8.08
CA ALA A 91 9.60 -8.89 8.99
C ALA A 91 8.80 -10.14 8.60
N SER A 92 7.51 -9.98 8.25
CA SER A 92 6.65 -11.07 7.81
C SER A 92 7.18 -11.71 6.53
N ASP A 93 7.64 -10.90 5.58
CA ASP A 93 8.26 -11.35 4.34
C ASP A 93 9.49 -12.22 4.60
N ILE A 94 10.39 -11.77 5.47
CA ILE A 94 11.61 -12.52 5.78
C ILE A 94 11.27 -13.85 6.49
N LEU A 95 10.38 -13.82 7.48
CA LEU A 95 10.01 -15.00 8.27
C LEU A 95 9.23 -16.03 7.46
N VAL A 96 8.20 -15.59 6.74
CA VAL A 96 7.38 -16.44 5.88
C VAL A 96 8.19 -16.95 4.71
N GLY A 97 9.01 -16.10 4.08
CA GLY A 97 9.89 -16.50 3.00
C GLY A 97 10.89 -17.59 3.42
N ALA A 98 11.50 -17.47 4.60
CA ALA A 98 12.37 -18.50 5.16
C ALA A 98 11.63 -19.82 5.43
N LEU A 99 10.42 -19.74 5.98
CA LEU A 99 9.55 -20.90 6.20
C LEU A 99 9.18 -21.60 4.88
N LEU A 100 8.73 -20.84 3.87
CA LEU A 100 8.37 -21.34 2.55
C LEU A 100 9.57 -21.99 1.86
N LEU A 101 10.76 -21.41 1.99
CA LEU A 101 11.99 -21.99 1.47
C LEU A 101 12.32 -23.33 2.13
N ALA A 102 12.15 -23.44 3.45
CA ALA A 102 12.30 -24.71 4.17
C ALA A 102 11.26 -25.75 3.71
N LEU A 103 9.99 -25.35 3.59
CA LEU A 103 8.89 -26.21 3.13
C LEU A 103 9.08 -26.68 1.68
N SER A 104 9.57 -25.82 0.78
CA SER A 104 9.88 -26.19 -0.61
C SER A 104 10.88 -27.34 -0.69
N GLY A 105 11.76 -27.47 0.31
CA GLY A 105 12.70 -28.60 0.41
C GLY A 105 12.05 -29.94 0.70
N LYS A 106 10.89 -29.94 1.35
CA LYS A 106 10.13 -31.14 1.69
C LYS A 106 9.17 -31.55 0.58
N MET A 107 8.89 -30.66 -0.39
CA MET A 107 7.99 -30.96 -1.51
C MET A 107 8.66 -31.86 -2.55
N LYS A 108 8.01 -33.00 -2.83
CA LYS A 108 8.43 -33.95 -3.87
C LYS A 108 7.95 -33.55 -5.26
N ARG A 109 6.77 -32.93 -5.37
CA ARG A 109 6.16 -32.54 -6.65
C ARG A 109 6.75 -31.23 -7.16
N PHE A 110 7.02 -31.16 -8.46
CA PHE A 110 7.68 -30.00 -9.09
C PHE A 110 6.85 -28.71 -9.04
N ALA A 111 5.58 -28.75 -9.43
CA ALA A 111 4.71 -27.56 -9.45
C ALA A 111 4.59 -26.83 -8.10
N PRO A 112 4.18 -27.48 -6.98
CA PRO A 112 4.09 -26.79 -5.70
C PRO A 112 5.46 -26.34 -5.18
N LYS A 113 6.53 -27.07 -5.51
CA LYS A 113 7.90 -26.67 -5.18
C LYS A 113 8.30 -25.38 -5.88
N LEU A 114 7.93 -25.22 -7.15
CA LEU A 114 8.19 -24.02 -7.93
C LEU A 114 7.38 -22.81 -7.43
N LEU A 115 6.09 -23.00 -7.11
CA LEU A 115 5.24 -21.95 -6.52
C LEU A 115 5.77 -21.48 -5.15
N LEU A 116 6.10 -22.42 -4.27
CA LEU A 116 6.70 -22.08 -2.96
C LEU A 116 8.07 -21.43 -3.12
N PHE A 117 8.86 -21.84 -4.12
CA PHE A 117 10.15 -21.21 -4.41
C PHE A 117 9.95 -19.75 -4.81
N PHE A 118 9.07 -19.45 -5.77
CA PHE A 118 8.86 -18.07 -6.22
C PHE A 118 8.21 -17.21 -5.14
N TRP A 119 7.34 -17.78 -4.29
CA TRP A 119 6.78 -17.04 -3.16
C TRP A 119 7.87 -16.75 -2.11
N ALA A 120 8.71 -17.74 -1.79
CA ALA A 120 9.87 -17.52 -0.93
C ALA A 120 10.85 -16.49 -1.51
N ALA A 121 11.06 -16.51 -2.83
CA ALA A 121 11.93 -15.57 -3.51
C ALA A 121 11.35 -14.15 -3.47
N ASP A 122 10.07 -13.99 -3.78
CA ASP A 122 9.36 -12.71 -3.71
C ASP A 122 9.42 -12.13 -2.29
N SER A 123 9.08 -12.90 -1.26
CA SER A 123 9.14 -12.41 0.12
C SER A 123 10.57 -12.17 0.63
N LEU A 124 11.51 -13.12 0.48
CA LEU A 124 12.87 -12.93 0.98
C LEU A 124 13.62 -11.83 0.23
N VAL A 125 13.63 -11.88 -1.11
CA VAL A 125 14.37 -10.93 -1.94
C VAL A 125 13.62 -9.59 -1.96
N GLY A 126 12.29 -9.61 -2.11
CA GLY A 126 11.45 -8.41 -2.07
C GLY A 126 11.60 -7.67 -0.74
N GLY A 127 11.28 -8.29 0.40
CA GLY A 127 11.38 -7.64 1.71
C GLY A 127 12.80 -7.13 2.04
N SER A 128 13.84 -7.92 1.75
CA SER A 128 15.23 -7.50 2.05
C SER A 128 15.77 -6.43 1.09
N SER A 129 15.46 -6.51 -0.21
CA SER A 129 15.83 -5.48 -1.19
C SER A 129 15.04 -4.20 -0.97
N TYR A 130 13.77 -4.29 -0.58
CA TYR A 130 12.95 -3.16 -0.19
C TYR A 130 13.54 -2.46 1.03
N LEU A 131 13.91 -3.20 2.09
CA LEU A 131 14.61 -2.63 3.25
C LEU A 131 15.92 -1.95 2.85
N ALA A 132 16.71 -2.56 1.96
CA ALA A 132 18.00 -2.02 1.52
C ALA A 132 17.83 -0.76 0.65
N ILE A 133 17.16 -0.90 -0.48
CA ILE A 133 17.09 0.09 -1.55
C ILE A 133 16.18 1.24 -1.16
N SER A 134 15.03 0.99 -0.54
CA SER A 134 14.15 2.08 -0.10
C SER A 134 14.80 2.89 1.02
N SER A 135 15.55 2.26 1.94
CA SER A 135 16.33 3.02 2.94
C SER A 135 17.36 3.96 2.30
N VAL A 136 18.13 3.46 1.32
CA VAL A 136 19.11 4.28 0.59
C VAL A 136 18.41 5.39 -0.20
N SER A 137 17.31 5.06 -0.86
CA SER A 137 16.55 6.03 -1.66
C SER A 137 15.99 7.14 -0.78
N SER A 138 15.34 6.82 0.34
CA SER A 138 14.84 7.81 1.31
C SER A 138 15.98 8.64 1.91
N PHE A 139 17.16 8.05 2.16
CA PHE A 139 18.32 8.77 2.67
C PHE A 139 18.86 9.78 1.66
N LEU A 140 19.01 9.39 0.39
CA LEU A 140 19.57 10.24 -0.66
C LEU A 140 18.61 11.31 -1.15
N SER A 141 17.32 11.00 -1.23
CA SER A 141 16.28 11.91 -1.75
C SER A 141 15.64 12.77 -0.66
N GLY A 142 15.79 12.41 0.62
CA GLY A 142 15.00 12.98 1.70
C GLY A 142 13.51 12.61 1.66
N SER A 143 13.13 11.65 0.80
CA SER A 143 11.74 11.21 0.63
C SER A 143 11.21 10.54 1.90
N GLN A 144 10.04 11.00 2.35
CA GLN A 144 9.33 10.49 3.53
C GLN A 144 8.35 9.38 3.14
N SER A 145 8.83 8.36 2.43
CA SER A 145 7.98 7.29 1.88
C SER A 145 8.53 5.89 2.16
N GLY A 146 7.60 4.93 2.21
CA GLY A 146 7.87 3.51 2.43
C GLY A 146 8.18 3.15 3.89
N ASP A 147 8.08 1.86 4.19
CA ASP A 147 8.26 1.36 5.55
C ASP A 147 9.62 1.71 6.14
N PRO A 148 10.76 1.61 5.41
CA PRO A 148 12.05 1.85 6.03
C PRO A 148 12.23 3.29 6.53
N TYR A 149 11.58 4.26 5.88
CA TYR A 149 11.53 5.64 6.38
C TYR A 149 10.80 5.70 7.72
N TRP A 150 9.61 5.11 7.82
CA TRP A 150 8.81 5.15 9.03
C TRP A 150 9.44 4.35 10.17
N ILE A 151 10.03 3.18 9.89
CA ILE A 151 10.83 2.40 10.84
C ILE A 151 11.97 3.26 11.39
N SER A 152 12.72 3.94 10.50
CA SER A 152 13.83 4.81 10.89
C SER A 152 13.36 5.95 11.78
N ARG A 153 12.27 6.63 11.40
CA ARG A 153 11.69 7.75 12.14
C ARG A 153 11.23 7.34 13.54
N PHE A 154 10.46 6.26 13.63
CA PHE A 154 9.82 5.86 14.88
C PHE A 154 10.77 5.17 15.85
N PHE A 155 11.66 4.30 15.38
CA PHE A 155 12.67 3.66 16.23
C PHE A 155 13.95 4.48 16.39
N ARG A 156 14.06 5.62 15.70
CA ARG A 156 15.27 6.47 15.68
C ARG A 156 16.52 5.71 15.22
N VAL A 157 16.34 4.74 14.32
CA VAL A 157 17.42 3.96 13.72
C VAL A 157 17.83 4.66 12.41
N PRO A 158 19.11 4.96 12.17
CA PRO A 158 19.51 5.59 10.92
C PRO A 158 19.14 4.76 9.68
N LEU A 159 18.65 5.41 8.63
CA LEU A 159 18.33 4.75 7.35
C LEU A 159 19.49 3.92 6.80
N LEU A 160 20.73 4.41 6.93
CA LEU A 160 21.91 3.66 6.52
C LEU A 160 22.08 2.34 7.29
N ALA A 161 21.74 2.30 8.58
CA ALA A 161 21.79 1.07 9.37
C ALA A 161 20.73 0.06 8.88
N LEU A 162 19.51 0.53 8.61
CA LEU A 162 18.45 -0.31 8.00
C LEU A 162 18.89 -0.84 6.62
N SER A 163 19.54 0.00 5.81
CA SER A 163 20.10 -0.41 4.54
C SER A 163 21.11 -1.55 4.70
N PHE A 164 22.07 -1.43 5.64
CA PHE A 164 23.04 -2.50 5.90
C PHE A 164 22.37 -3.80 6.36
N ILE A 165 21.34 -3.72 7.21
CA ILE A 165 20.56 -4.89 7.62
C ILE A 165 19.88 -5.54 6.40
N GLY A 166 19.27 -4.72 5.53
CA GLY A 166 18.65 -5.16 4.28
C GLY A 166 19.64 -5.90 3.39
N PHE A 167 20.82 -5.32 3.12
CA PHE A 167 21.89 -5.97 2.35
C PHE A 167 22.38 -7.27 3.00
N ALA A 168 22.56 -7.28 4.32
CA ALA A 168 23.00 -8.46 5.08
C ALA A 168 21.97 -9.60 5.03
N ALA A 169 20.67 -9.30 4.93
CA ALA A 169 19.62 -10.30 4.71
C ALA A 169 19.50 -10.71 3.24
N TYR A 170 19.68 -9.77 2.32
CA TYR A 170 19.50 -9.94 0.88
C TYR A 170 20.54 -10.88 0.26
N VAL A 171 21.83 -10.66 0.53
CA VAL A 171 22.91 -11.45 -0.10
C VAL A 171 22.82 -12.95 0.25
N PRO A 172 22.68 -13.35 1.52
CA PRO A 172 22.48 -14.76 1.86
C PRO A 172 21.18 -15.33 1.28
N SER A 173 20.10 -14.55 1.25
CA SER A 173 18.82 -14.99 0.68
C SER A 173 18.95 -15.35 -0.79
N ILE A 174 19.55 -14.47 -1.60
CA ILE A 174 19.82 -14.76 -3.02
C ILE A 174 20.70 -16.00 -3.16
N TYR A 175 21.74 -16.14 -2.35
CA TYR A 175 22.64 -17.30 -2.41
C TYR A 175 21.91 -18.62 -2.15
N VAL A 176 21.10 -18.68 -1.08
CA VAL A 176 20.36 -19.90 -0.74
C VAL A 176 19.29 -20.20 -1.78
N LEU A 177 18.54 -19.19 -2.24
CA LEU A 177 17.53 -19.33 -3.29
C LEU A 177 18.15 -19.79 -4.61
N PHE A 178 19.28 -19.22 -5.02
CA PHE A 178 19.99 -19.63 -6.23
C PHE A 178 20.36 -21.12 -6.17
N LYS A 179 20.98 -21.54 -5.06
CA LYS A 179 21.36 -22.94 -4.84
C LYS A 179 20.14 -23.87 -4.84
N LYS A 180 19.02 -23.40 -4.26
CA LYS A 180 17.76 -24.15 -4.23
C LYS A 180 17.14 -24.31 -5.61
N LEU A 181 17.13 -23.24 -6.39
CA LEU A 181 16.62 -23.22 -7.76
C LEU A 181 17.47 -24.13 -8.65
N ALA A 182 18.80 -24.00 -8.57
CA ALA A 182 19.74 -24.86 -9.29
C ALA A 182 19.46 -26.35 -9.00
N ARG A 183 19.30 -26.74 -7.73
CA ARG A 183 18.93 -28.12 -7.36
C ARG A 183 17.54 -28.54 -7.85
N THR A 184 16.59 -27.62 -7.87
CA THR A 184 15.22 -27.90 -8.32
C THR A 184 15.16 -28.09 -9.84
N LEU A 185 16.03 -27.40 -10.56
CA LEU A 185 16.13 -27.46 -12.01
C LEU A 185 17.15 -28.48 -12.51
N ALA A 186 18.07 -28.97 -11.67
CA ALA A 186 19.12 -29.91 -12.06
C ALA A 186 18.56 -31.17 -12.75
N ASP A 187 17.44 -31.71 -12.25
CA ASP A 187 16.80 -32.89 -12.84
C ASP A 187 16.00 -32.57 -14.13
N ARG A 188 15.89 -31.29 -14.50
CA ARG A 188 15.08 -30.79 -15.63
C ARG A 188 15.90 -30.13 -16.72
N LEU A 189 17.05 -29.57 -16.35
CA LEU A 189 18.00 -28.92 -17.22
C LEU A 189 19.19 -29.84 -17.40
N ASP A 190 19.34 -30.39 -18.59
CA ASP A 190 20.53 -31.13 -18.98
C ASP A 190 21.63 -30.12 -19.33
N CYS A 191 22.31 -29.63 -18.30
CA CYS A 191 23.39 -28.65 -18.44
C CYS A 191 24.75 -29.39 -18.43
N PRO A 192 25.47 -29.43 -19.56
CA PRO A 192 26.71 -30.19 -19.70
C PRO A 192 27.89 -29.57 -18.92
N ASN A 193 27.80 -28.29 -18.57
CA ASN A 193 28.83 -27.57 -17.83
C ASN A 193 28.21 -26.54 -16.88
N ARG A 194 29.06 -26.01 -15.99
CA ARG A 194 28.67 -25.03 -14.96
C ARG A 194 28.12 -23.74 -15.53
N GLU A 195 28.70 -23.23 -16.62
CA GLU A 195 28.31 -21.96 -17.24
C GLU A 195 26.90 -22.05 -17.82
N GLU A 196 26.56 -23.14 -18.50
CA GLU A 196 25.21 -23.39 -19.00
C GLU A 196 24.19 -23.56 -17.87
N ALA A 197 24.57 -24.21 -16.76
CA ALA A 197 23.72 -24.32 -15.59
C ALA A 197 23.44 -22.95 -14.96
N LEU A 198 24.49 -22.13 -14.81
CA LEU A 198 24.38 -20.77 -14.30
C LEU A 198 23.50 -19.89 -15.19
N ALA A 199 23.74 -19.93 -16.51
CA ALA A 199 22.97 -19.18 -17.49
C ALA A 199 21.50 -19.59 -17.47
N SER A 200 21.22 -20.90 -17.38
CA SER A 200 19.84 -21.41 -17.39
C SER A 200 19.08 -21.09 -16.10
N VAL A 201 19.72 -21.24 -14.94
CA VAL A 201 19.11 -20.88 -13.63
C VAL A 201 18.85 -19.37 -13.55
N SER A 202 19.82 -18.56 -13.95
CA SER A 202 19.68 -17.10 -14.00
C SER A 202 18.57 -16.70 -14.96
N ALA A 203 18.55 -17.26 -16.17
CA ALA A 203 17.52 -16.97 -17.16
C ALA A 203 16.11 -17.33 -16.67
N ILE A 204 15.92 -18.48 -16.02
CA ILE A 204 14.62 -18.90 -15.49
C ILE A 204 14.15 -17.99 -14.35
N TRP A 205 15.06 -17.60 -13.45
CA TRP A 205 14.71 -16.68 -12.37
C TRP A 205 14.35 -15.30 -12.92
N ILE A 206 15.20 -14.73 -13.78
CA ILE A 206 14.97 -13.42 -14.41
C ILE A 206 13.67 -13.46 -15.22
N SER A 207 13.38 -14.53 -15.95
CA SER A 207 12.12 -14.68 -16.71
C SER A 207 10.88 -14.71 -15.80
N GLY A 208 11.01 -15.14 -14.55
CA GLY A 208 9.94 -15.03 -13.56
C GLY A 208 9.69 -13.59 -13.10
N LEU A 209 10.76 -12.80 -12.92
CA LEU A 209 10.68 -11.45 -12.35
C LEU A 209 10.42 -10.35 -13.39
N VAL A 210 11.01 -10.46 -14.58
CA VAL A 210 10.94 -9.42 -15.63
C VAL A 210 9.49 -9.09 -16.01
N PRO A 211 8.59 -10.06 -16.28
CA PRO A 211 7.22 -9.73 -16.65
C PRO A 211 6.49 -8.94 -15.57
N ILE A 212 6.66 -9.31 -14.30
CA ILE A 212 6.03 -8.65 -13.15
C ILE A 212 6.50 -7.19 -13.07
N GLN A 213 7.82 -6.97 -13.11
CA GLN A 213 8.41 -5.64 -13.03
C GLN A 213 8.07 -4.77 -14.25
N ALA A 214 8.03 -5.36 -15.44
CA ALA A 214 7.66 -4.65 -16.67
C ALA A 214 6.18 -4.22 -16.66
N ILE A 215 5.28 -5.09 -16.21
CA ILE A 215 3.85 -4.75 -16.06
C ILE A 215 3.67 -3.69 -14.98
N SER A 216 4.33 -3.83 -13.83
CA SER A 216 4.31 -2.83 -12.75
C SER A 216 4.77 -1.47 -13.25
N ALA A 217 5.90 -1.39 -13.95
CA ALA A 217 6.42 -0.15 -14.53
C ALA A 217 5.44 0.49 -15.52
N ALA A 218 4.79 -0.32 -16.37
CA ALA A 218 3.82 0.15 -17.35
C ALA A 218 2.54 0.71 -16.70
N LEU A 219 2.09 0.13 -15.58
CA LEU A 219 0.88 0.54 -14.88
C LEU A 219 1.09 1.76 -13.98
N GLU A 220 2.26 1.87 -13.33
CA GLU A 220 2.52 2.91 -12.33
C GLU A 220 3.24 4.14 -12.89
N GLY A 221 3.82 4.03 -14.10
CA GLY A 221 4.63 5.10 -14.70
C GLY A 221 6.02 5.25 -14.09
N GLU A 222 6.41 4.38 -13.16
CA GLU A 222 7.70 4.41 -12.46
C GLU A 222 8.80 3.58 -13.15
N LEU A 223 8.97 3.75 -14.46
CA LEU A 223 9.92 2.91 -15.22
C LEU A 223 11.35 2.96 -14.65
N GLY A 224 11.78 4.12 -14.13
CA GLY A 224 13.14 4.30 -13.61
C GLY A 224 13.45 3.47 -12.35
N SER A 225 12.62 3.55 -11.31
CA SER A 225 12.84 2.85 -10.03
C SER A 225 12.73 1.33 -10.21
N LYS A 226 11.73 0.87 -10.96
CA LYS A 226 11.50 -0.55 -11.23
C LYS A 226 12.58 -1.15 -12.12
N LEU A 227 13.07 -0.41 -13.12
CA LEU A 227 14.20 -0.85 -13.95
C LEU A 227 15.48 -0.95 -13.13
N LEU A 228 15.76 0.03 -12.25
CA LEU A 228 16.93 -0.02 -11.38
C LEU A 228 16.88 -1.22 -10.44
N LEU A 229 15.73 -1.48 -9.82
CA LEU A 229 15.51 -2.65 -8.97
C LEU A 229 15.71 -3.96 -9.75
N LEU A 230 15.17 -4.05 -10.95
CA LEU A 230 15.33 -5.20 -11.83
C LEU A 230 16.81 -5.42 -12.20
N LEU A 231 17.54 -4.36 -12.57
CA LEU A 231 18.96 -4.43 -12.91
C LEU A 231 19.79 -4.85 -11.69
N PHE A 232 19.52 -4.28 -10.52
CA PHE A 232 20.19 -4.62 -9.28
C PHE A 232 19.94 -6.09 -8.89
N ASN A 233 18.69 -6.56 -8.94
CA ASN A 233 18.35 -7.96 -8.67
C ASN A 233 19.01 -8.90 -9.69
N SER A 234 18.97 -8.55 -10.97
CA SER A 234 19.58 -9.35 -12.04
C SER A 234 21.10 -9.45 -11.89
N ALA A 235 21.78 -8.32 -11.63
CA ALA A 235 23.21 -8.30 -11.39
C ALA A 235 23.58 -9.12 -10.14
N SER A 236 22.80 -9.00 -9.07
CA SER A 236 23.02 -9.77 -7.84
C SER A 236 22.88 -11.28 -8.07
N ILE A 237 21.84 -11.71 -8.79
CA ILE A 237 21.63 -13.12 -9.17
C ILE A 237 22.82 -13.64 -9.97
N ILE A 238 23.31 -12.86 -10.95
CA ILE A 238 24.45 -13.24 -11.78
C ILE A 238 25.71 -13.37 -10.92
N ILE A 239 26.05 -12.35 -10.12
CA ILE A 239 27.24 -12.34 -9.27
C ILE A 239 27.21 -13.51 -8.27
N VAL A 240 26.09 -13.67 -7.56
CA VAL A 240 25.92 -14.74 -6.58
C VAL A 240 25.95 -16.11 -7.24
N GLY A 241 25.38 -16.26 -8.44
CA GLY A 241 25.45 -17.48 -9.23
C GLY A 241 26.90 -17.86 -9.55
N HIS A 242 27.76 -16.89 -9.89
CA HIS A 242 29.18 -17.14 -10.16
C HIS A 242 29.95 -17.57 -8.92
N LEU A 243 29.50 -17.16 -7.73
CA LEU A 243 30.08 -17.56 -6.44
C LEU A 243 29.50 -18.88 -5.93
N ALA A 244 28.32 -19.30 -6.40
CA ALA A 244 27.69 -20.53 -5.96
C ALA A 244 28.38 -21.77 -6.53
N PRO A 245 28.66 -22.80 -5.71
CA PRO A 245 29.06 -24.11 -6.20
C PRO A 245 27.84 -24.79 -6.84
N ILE A 246 27.90 -24.97 -8.17
CA ILE A 246 26.89 -25.69 -8.93
C ILE A 246 27.47 -27.06 -9.26
N GLU A 247 26.94 -28.10 -8.64
CA GLU A 247 27.26 -29.48 -8.99
C GLU A 247 26.43 -29.88 -10.20
N THR A 248 27.09 -30.09 -11.34
CA THR A 248 26.47 -30.67 -12.53
C THR A 248 26.51 -32.19 -12.42
N LYS A 249 25.36 -32.82 -12.16
CA LYS A 249 25.24 -34.28 -12.31
C LYS A 249 25.01 -34.61 -13.78
N VAL A 250 26.01 -35.25 -14.39
CA VAL A 250 25.90 -35.82 -15.74
C VAL A 250 25.37 -37.25 -15.60
N GLU A 251 24.08 -37.42 -15.32
CA GLU A 251 23.44 -38.73 -15.46
C GLU A 251 22.58 -38.77 -16.73
N ALA A 252 22.88 -39.74 -17.60
CA ALA A 252 22.46 -39.83 -19.00
C ALA A 252 20.95 -40.04 -19.25
N ALA A 253 20.10 -39.92 -18.23
CA ALA A 253 18.65 -40.00 -18.39
C ALA A 253 18.13 -38.61 -18.80
N GLY A 254 17.67 -38.49 -20.05
CA GLY A 254 17.07 -37.26 -20.54
C GLY A 254 15.98 -36.74 -19.59
N PRO A 255 15.88 -35.41 -19.37
CA PRO A 255 15.03 -34.90 -18.30
C PRO A 255 13.56 -35.25 -18.52
N PRO A 256 12.82 -35.60 -17.46
CA PRO A 256 11.43 -36.00 -17.59
C PRO A 256 10.60 -34.84 -18.16
N PRO A 257 9.62 -35.13 -19.03
CA PRO A 257 8.73 -34.09 -19.54
C PRO A 257 7.94 -33.43 -18.41
N LEU A 258 7.50 -32.18 -18.61
CA LEU A 258 6.56 -31.54 -17.71
C LEU A 258 5.20 -32.25 -17.82
N GLU A 259 4.69 -32.72 -16.68
CA GLU A 259 3.37 -33.35 -16.66
C GLU A 259 2.30 -32.30 -16.96
N ARG A 260 1.38 -32.60 -17.89
CA ARG A 260 0.29 -31.67 -18.25
C ARG A 260 -0.51 -31.17 -17.04
N ARG A 261 -0.69 -32.03 -16.02
CA ARG A 261 -1.37 -31.68 -14.77
C ARG A 261 -0.63 -30.60 -13.97
N GLN A 262 0.70 -30.59 -14.01
CA GLN A 262 1.53 -29.59 -13.32
C GLN A 262 1.42 -28.23 -14.00
N VAL A 263 1.49 -28.21 -15.32
CA VAL A 263 1.31 -26.98 -16.12
C VAL A 263 -0.09 -26.41 -15.93
N ALA A 264 -1.12 -27.27 -15.98
CA ALA A 264 -2.51 -26.86 -15.75
C ALA A 264 -2.72 -26.28 -14.33
N ALA A 265 -2.11 -26.88 -13.31
CA ALA A 265 -2.22 -26.39 -11.93
C ALA A 265 -1.60 -24.99 -11.75
N ILE A 266 -0.39 -24.76 -12.28
CA ILE A 266 0.27 -23.44 -12.21
C ILE A 266 -0.51 -22.41 -13.03
N SER A 267 -0.95 -22.78 -14.23
CA SER A 267 -1.76 -21.89 -15.09
C SER A 267 -3.07 -21.51 -14.42
N LEU A 268 -3.76 -22.48 -13.79
CA LEU A 268 -4.99 -22.22 -13.04
C LEU A 268 -4.73 -21.28 -11.86
N ALA A 269 -3.65 -21.47 -11.10
CA ALA A 269 -3.28 -20.57 -10.01
C ALA A 269 -3.04 -19.14 -10.53
N ALA A 270 -2.33 -18.98 -11.64
CA ALA A 270 -2.10 -17.68 -12.27
C ALA A 270 -3.41 -17.02 -12.74
N VAL A 271 -4.31 -17.79 -13.38
CA VAL A 271 -5.61 -17.30 -13.84
C VAL A 271 -6.48 -16.87 -12.66
N VAL A 272 -6.53 -17.66 -11.58
CA VAL A 272 -7.30 -17.32 -10.38
C VAL A 272 -6.73 -16.07 -9.71
N ALA A 273 -5.39 -15.96 -9.59
CA ALA A 273 -4.75 -14.76 -9.06
C ALA A 273 -5.04 -13.53 -9.92
N ALA A 274 -4.97 -13.65 -11.26
CA ALA A 274 -5.25 -12.54 -12.16
C ALA A 274 -6.73 -12.12 -12.12
N ALA A 275 -7.66 -13.08 -12.06
CA ALA A 275 -9.08 -12.81 -11.93
C ALA A 275 -9.43 -12.16 -10.58
N ALA A 276 -8.82 -12.64 -9.49
CA ALA A 276 -8.97 -12.04 -8.18
C ALA A 276 -8.40 -10.62 -8.14
N TRP A 277 -7.18 -10.42 -8.64
CA TRP A 277 -6.56 -9.09 -8.73
C TRP A 277 -7.40 -8.12 -9.56
N LEU A 278 -7.70 -8.44 -10.82
CA LEU A 278 -8.45 -7.52 -11.69
C LEU A 278 -9.90 -7.34 -11.27
N GLY A 279 -10.56 -8.38 -10.75
CA GLY A 279 -11.97 -8.34 -10.40
C GLY A 279 -12.23 -7.77 -9.00
N ILE A 280 -11.46 -8.19 -8.00
CA ILE A 280 -11.67 -7.83 -6.58
C ILE A 280 -10.84 -6.62 -6.19
N PHE A 281 -9.60 -6.51 -6.67
CA PHE A 281 -8.68 -5.46 -6.22
C PHE A 281 -8.59 -4.28 -7.19
N GLY A 282 -8.67 -4.51 -8.49
CA GLY A 282 -8.39 -3.51 -9.53
C GLY A 282 -6.90 -3.50 -9.91
N PRO A 283 -6.54 -2.97 -11.10
CA PRO A 283 -5.17 -3.05 -11.63
C PRO A 283 -4.18 -2.07 -10.97
N THR A 284 -4.65 -1.01 -10.32
CA THR A 284 -3.80 -0.03 -9.62
C THR A 284 -4.50 0.44 -8.35
N SER A 285 -3.77 0.96 -7.36
CA SER A 285 -4.36 1.55 -6.15
C SER A 285 -5.36 2.68 -6.46
N LYS A 286 -5.11 3.45 -7.52
CA LYS A 286 -6.01 4.52 -8.00
C LYS A 286 -7.33 4.02 -8.59
N THR A 287 -7.33 2.82 -9.15
CA THR A 287 -8.54 2.18 -9.69
C THR A 287 -9.04 1.09 -8.76
N ALA A 288 -8.49 1.02 -7.55
CA ALA A 288 -8.69 -0.12 -6.69
C ALA A 288 -10.11 -0.19 -6.15
N HIS A 289 -10.63 -1.41 -6.12
CA HIS A 289 -11.83 -1.76 -5.38
C HIS A 289 -11.51 -2.19 -3.95
N GLY A 290 -10.23 -2.54 -3.68
CA GLY A 290 -9.69 -2.84 -2.34
C GLY A 290 -10.51 -3.85 -1.52
N VAL A 291 -10.07 -4.11 -0.31
CA VAL A 291 -10.91 -4.77 0.70
C VAL A 291 -11.00 -3.83 1.88
N VAL A 292 -12.20 -3.35 2.15
CA VAL A 292 -12.50 -2.59 3.37
C VAL A 292 -13.14 -3.55 4.37
N LEU A 293 -12.47 -3.73 5.50
CA LEU A 293 -12.88 -4.62 6.59
C LEU A 293 -13.83 -3.91 7.56
N GLU A 294 -13.64 -2.61 7.75
CA GLU A 294 -14.47 -1.75 8.58
C GLU A 294 -14.41 -0.31 8.08
N GLU A 295 -15.47 0.46 8.31
CA GLU A 295 -15.50 1.88 7.95
C GLU A 295 -14.54 2.69 8.84
N TYR A 296 -13.81 3.62 8.22
CA TYR A 296 -12.86 4.50 8.91
C TYR A 296 -12.99 5.95 8.43
N PRO A 297 -12.94 6.96 9.31
CA PRO A 297 -12.97 8.37 8.89
C PRO A 297 -11.64 8.74 8.20
N SER A 298 -11.61 8.77 6.86
CA SER A 298 -10.39 9.05 6.11
C SER A 298 -10.23 10.53 5.74
N TYR A 299 -11.34 11.22 5.44
CA TYR A 299 -11.34 12.64 5.04
C TYR A 299 -12.57 13.33 5.61
N VAL A 300 -12.51 14.66 5.79
CA VAL A 300 -13.63 15.45 6.31
C VAL A 300 -13.88 16.71 5.48
N ASN A 301 -15.16 17.07 5.37
CA ASN A 301 -15.58 18.43 5.04
C ASN A 301 -16.18 19.09 6.28
N VAL A 302 -15.75 20.30 6.58
CA VAL A 302 -16.19 21.06 7.74
C VAL A 302 -17.16 22.14 7.29
N ARG A 303 -18.38 22.14 7.81
CA ARG A 303 -19.35 23.22 7.64
C ARG A 303 -19.67 23.80 9.01
N ALA A 304 -19.29 25.05 9.26
CA ALA A 304 -19.53 25.74 10.51
C ALA A 304 -20.52 26.88 10.32
N THR A 305 -21.53 26.98 11.16
CA THR A 305 -22.38 28.17 11.28
C THR A 305 -22.03 28.86 12.58
N ILE A 306 -21.45 30.07 12.52
CA ILE A 306 -20.99 30.85 13.66
C ILE A 306 -21.96 32.02 13.86
N LEU A 307 -22.51 32.10 15.08
CA LEU A 307 -23.45 33.15 15.49
C LEU A 307 -22.71 34.33 16.14
N GLU A 308 -23.38 35.48 16.25
CA GLU A 308 -22.86 36.72 16.85
C GLU A 308 -22.33 36.58 18.30
N ASN A 309 -22.85 35.60 19.05
CA ASN A 309 -22.43 35.29 20.41
C ASN A 309 -21.25 34.30 20.45
N LEU A 310 -20.67 33.99 19.29
CA LEU A 310 -19.58 33.03 19.08
C LEU A 310 -19.95 31.59 19.45
N THR A 311 -21.23 31.25 19.54
CA THR A 311 -21.65 29.85 19.49
C THR A 311 -21.57 29.37 18.03
N ALA A 312 -21.32 28.08 17.84
CA ALA A 312 -21.30 27.51 16.50
C ALA A 312 -21.99 26.14 16.41
N GLU A 313 -22.59 25.88 15.26
CA GLU A 313 -23.00 24.53 14.87
C GLU A 313 -22.04 24.04 13.77
N VAL A 314 -21.34 22.94 14.04
CA VAL A 314 -20.30 22.40 13.18
C VAL A 314 -20.72 21.03 12.68
N ARG A 315 -20.93 20.92 11.38
CA ARG A 315 -21.16 19.66 10.69
C ARG A 315 -19.85 19.17 10.09
N LEU A 316 -19.49 17.95 10.42
CA LEU A 316 -18.34 17.24 9.87
C LEU A 316 -18.87 16.10 8.99
N ASP A 317 -18.65 16.22 7.69
CA ASP A 317 -19.07 15.23 6.70
C ASP A 317 -17.86 14.36 6.34
N PHE A 318 -17.80 13.15 6.93
CA PHE A 318 -16.69 12.24 6.73
C PHE A 318 -16.87 11.35 5.50
N ARG A 319 -15.75 11.12 4.81
CA ARG A 319 -15.59 10.08 3.78
C ARG A 319 -15.25 8.74 4.45
N PRO A 320 -16.04 7.68 4.26
CA PRO A 320 -15.92 6.43 5.04
C PRO A 320 -14.79 5.45 4.65
N GLY A 321 -13.79 5.88 3.88
CA GLY A 321 -12.60 5.06 3.58
C GLY A 321 -11.68 5.66 2.50
N PRO A 322 -10.68 4.88 2.02
CA PRO A 322 -9.74 5.29 0.96
C PRO A 322 -10.11 4.86 -0.49
N PHE A 323 -10.86 3.77 -0.71
CA PHE A 323 -11.22 3.20 -2.03
C PHE A 323 -12.65 3.48 -2.54
N GLU A 324 -12.95 4.59 -3.21
CA GLU A 324 -14.34 5.03 -3.52
C GLU A 324 -15.29 3.94 -4.04
N ASN A 325 -14.78 3.03 -4.86
CA ASN A 325 -15.53 1.93 -5.47
C ASN A 325 -15.96 0.83 -4.48
N ALA A 326 -15.37 0.76 -3.29
CA ALA A 326 -15.77 -0.16 -2.23
C ALA A 326 -17.05 0.30 -1.49
N TRP A 327 -17.43 1.58 -1.61
CA TRP A 327 -18.49 2.18 -0.79
C TRP A 327 -19.86 1.54 -1.00
N PRO A 328 -20.30 1.23 -2.24
CA PRO A 328 -21.58 0.58 -2.45
C PRO A 328 -21.75 -0.70 -1.62
N ASN A 329 -20.65 -1.44 -1.41
CA ASN A 329 -20.65 -2.67 -0.62
C ASN A 329 -20.72 -2.41 0.88
N LEU A 330 -20.16 -1.27 1.36
CA LEU A 330 -20.18 -0.85 2.76
C LEU A 330 -21.48 -0.15 3.17
N LYS A 331 -22.26 0.39 2.22
CA LYS A 331 -23.57 1.02 2.51
C LYS A 331 -24.54 0.09 3.24
N GLY A 332 -24.38 -1.23 3.11
CA GLY A 332 -25.17 -2.23 3.81
C GLY A 332 -24.75 -2.50 5.26
N THR A 333 -23.57 -2.02 5.69
CA THR A 333 -23.05 -2.19 7.06
C THR A 333 -23.36 -0.98 7.94
N ALA A 334 -23.75 -1.24 9.19
CA ALA A 334 -23.99 -0.17 10.16
C ALA A 334 -22.67 0.57 10.46
N PRO A 335 -22.63 1.92 10.38
CA PRO A 335 -21.41 2.68 10.63
C PRO A 335 -20.94 2.54 12.08
N ARG A 336 -19.62 2.51 12.29
CA ARG A 336 -19.00 2.63 13.62
C ARG A 336 -19.06 4.07 14.13
N TRP A 337 -20.26 4.50 14.49
CA TRP A 337 -20.54 5.89 14.87
C TRP A 337 -19.74 6.39 16.08
N ASP A 338 -19.35 5.49 16.98
CA ASP A 338 -18.44 5.77 18.10
C ASP A 338 -17.15 6.45 17.59
N ARG A 339 -16.54 5.91 16.53
CA ARG A 339 -15.31 6.47 15.94
C ARG A 339 -15.53 7.82 15.27
N TYR A 340 -16.55 7.93 14.43
CA TYR A 340 -16.85 9.20 13.75
C TYR A 340 -17.15 10.32 14.75
N VAL A 341 -17.86 10.02 15.84
CA VAL A 341 -18.15 10.99 16.89
C VAL A 341 -16.90 11.35 17.67
N GLU A 342 -16.07 10.38 18.04
CA GLU A 342 -14.80 10.64 18.73
C GLU A 342 -13.88 11.53 17.90
N GLU A 343 -13.69 11.18 16.63
CA GLU A 343 -12.87 11.96 15.70
C GLU A 343 -13.44 13.37 15.52
N ALA A 344 -14.75 13.50 15.33
CA ALA A 344 -15.44 14.79 15.22
C ALA A 344 -15.20 15.69 16.44
N LEU A 345 -15.23 15.13 17.65
CA LEU A 345 -14.99 15.89 18.88
C LEU A 345 -13.52 16.35 18.97
N LEU A 346 -12.56 15.51 18.57
CA LEU A 346 -11.15 15.87 18.51
C LEU A 346 -10.92 17.03 17.53
N ILE A 347 -11.47 16.93 16.33
CA ILE A 347 -11.39 17.96 15.28
C ILE A 347 -12.01 19.26 15.78
N ALA A 348 -13.21 19.22 16.36
CA ALA A 348 -13.89 20.40 16.86
C ALA A 348 -13.11 21.07 18.01
N GLY A 349 -12.55 20.27 18.92
CA GLY A 349 -11.70 20.75 20.00
C GLY A 349 -10.44 21.46 19.50
N ALA A 350 -9.75 20.87 18.53
CA ALA A 350 -8.52 21.42 17.95
C ALA A 350 -8.80 22.67 17.09
N MET A 351 -9.80 22.62 16.20
CA MET A 351 -10.08 23.66 15.22
C MET A 351 -10.78 24.88 15.83
N PHE A 352 -11.71 24.69 16.78
CA PHE A 352 -12.51 25.77 17.36
C PHE A 352 -12.15 26.09 18.81
N GLY A 353 -11.21 25.35 19.41
CA GLY A 353 -10.66 25.62 20.75
C GLY A 353 -11.63 25.35 21.90
N SER A 354 -12.60 24.45 21.74
CA SER A 354 -13.65 24.20 22.73
C SER A 354 -13.77 22.72 23.13
N ASN A 355 -13.38 22.42 24.38
CA ASN A 355 -13.55 21.10 24.99
C ASN A 355 -15.01 20.80 25.41
N GLY A 356 -15.92 21.78 25.28
CA GLY A 356 -17.33 21.68 25.66
C GLY A 356 -18.27 21.30 24.52
N SER A 357 -17.75 20.77 23.41
CA SER A 357 -18.54 20.42 22.23
C SER A 357 -19.56 19.33 22.54
N GLN A 358 -20.80 19.50 22.07
CA GLN A 358 -21.91 18.58 22.31
C GLN A 358 -22.35 17.92 21.02
N LEU A 359 -22.54 16.60 21.02
CA LEU A 359 -23.15 15.88 19.90
C LEU A 359 -24.62 16.28 19.78
N VAL A 360 -25.01 16.81 18.62
CA VAL A 360 -26.40 17.15 18.29
C VAL A 360 -27.04 16.02 17.51
N ASN A 361 -26.39 15.56 16.44
CA ASN A 361 -26.93 14.52 15.57
C ASN A 361 -25.82 13.76 14.83
N ARG A 362 -26.15 12.55 14.35
CA ARG A 362 -25.33 11.76 13.42
C ARG A 362 -26.22 11.09 12.37
N SER A 363 -25.81 11.13 11.11
CA SER A 363 -26.65 10.64 10.01
C SER A 363 -25.85 10.10 8.82
N THR A 364 -26.38 9.06 8.19
CA THR A 364 -25.90 8.54 6.90
C THR A 364 -26.87 8.96 5.81
N GLY A 365 -26.37 9.49 4.68
CA GLY A 365 -27.16 9.60 3.45
C GLY A 365 -27.31 11.00 2.87
N ASP A 366 -27.42 12.04 3.70
CA ASP A 366 -27.77 13.39 3.23
C ASP A 366 -26.56 14.31 3.00
N GLY A 367 -25.38 13.92 3.47
CA GLY A 367 -24.14 14.70 3.33
C GLY A 367 -23.48 14.46 1.98
N SER A 368 -23.23 15.55 1.24
CA SER A 368 -22.26 15.57 0.14
C SER A 368 -20.84 15.77 0.69
N PHE A 369 -19.86 15.16 0.06
CA PHE A 369 -18.45 15.36 0.39
C PHE A 369 -17.67 15.85 -0.84
N TRP A 370 -16.82 16.84 -0.65
CA TRP A 370 -15.78 17.23 -1.62
C TRP A 370 -14.60 16.29 -1.46
N HIS A 371 -14.03 15.83 -2.58
CA HIS A 371 -12.78 15.09 -2.62
C HIS A 371 -12.10 15.28 -3.98
N SER A 372 -10.79 15.53 -3.96
CA SER A 372 -9.92 15.60 -5.15
C SER A 372 -10.49 16.41 -6.33
N GLY A 373 -11.05 17.59 -6.04
CA GLY A 373 -11.57 18.47 -7.09
C GLY A 373 -13.01 18.21 -7.52
N SER A 374 -13.75 17.31 -6.86
CA SER A 374 -15.12 16.96 -7.22
C SER A 374 -16.06 16.78 -6.03
N TRP A 375 -17.34 17.10 -6.24
CA TRP A 375 -18.40 16.88 -5.25
C TRP A 375 -19.05 15.50 -5.46
N HIS A 376 -19.07 14.70 -4.39
CA HIS A 376 -19.75 13.42 -4.35
C HIS A 376 -21.04 13.56 -3.55
N VAL A 377 -22.16 13.18 -4.16
CA VAL A 377 -23.50 13.35 -3.57
C VAL A 377 -23.87 12.12 -2.75
N GLY A 378 -24.15 12.33 -1.46
CA GLY A 378 -24.64 11.33 -0.54
C GLY A 378 -23.58 10.34 -0.05
N GLY A 379 -23.95 9.54 0.95
CA GLY A 379 -23.09 8.49 1.51
C GLY A 379 -22.02 8.98 2.50
N ALA A 380 -21.86 10.29 2.72
CA ALA A 380 -21.04 10.79 3.82
C ALA A 380 -21.59 10.33 5.18
N ARG A 381 -20.70 10.19 6.16
CA ARG A 381 -21.06 10.03 7.57
C ARG A 381 -21.01 11.40 8.20
N SER A 382 -22.16 11.98 8.47
CA SER A 382 -22.26 13.34 8.99
C SER A 382 -22.37 13.31 10.51
N VAL A 383 -21.52 14.08 11.19
CA VAL A 383 -21.62 14.35 12.63
C VAL A 383 -21.87 15.85 12.82
N LEU A 384 -22.96 16.18 13.50
CA LEU A 384 -23.30 17.56 13.86
C LEU A 384 -22.99 17.81 15.32
N LEU A 385 -22.14 18.78 15.58
CA LEU A 385 -21.73 19.22 16.90
C LEU A 385 -22.21 20.65 17.17
N ARG A 386 -22.47 20.95 18.44
CA ARG A 386 -22.68 22.30 18.94
C ARG A 386 -21.47 22.72 19.76
N ILE A 387 -20.89 23.85 19.41
CA ILE A 387 -19.75 24.47 20.06
C ILE A 387 -20.26 25.65 20.89
N PRO A 388 -20.13 25.61 22.23
CA PRO A 388 -20.71 26.63 23.10
C PRO A 388 -20.01 27.98 22.99
N LYS A 389 -18.72 27.97 22.63
CA LYS A 389 -17.95 29.19 22.41
C LYS A 389 -16.75 28.89 21.52
N VAL A 390 -16.70 29.51 20.35
CA VAL A 390 -15.56 29.49 19.43
C VAL A 390 -14.48 30.42 19.99
N ARG A 391 -13.22 29.98 19.91
CA ARG A 391 -12.08 30.82 20.27
C ARG A 391 -11.97 32.00 19.30
N ALA A 392 -12.00 33.20 19.84
CA ALA A 392 -11.80 34.44 19.10
C ALA A 392 -10.86 35.36 19.90
N GLU A 393 -10.01 36.09 19.20
CA GLU A 393 -9.13 37.11 19.77
C GLU A 393 -9.69 38.49 19.41
N GLU A 394 -9.79 39.37 20.39
CA GLU A 394 -10.24 40.74 20.15
C GLU A 394 -9.13 41.53 19.45
N ALA A 395 -9.48 42.15 18.33
CA ALA A 395 -8.64 43.06 17.57
C ALA A 395 -9.10 44.51 17.79
N GLU A 396 -8.29 45.47 17.36
CA GLU A 396 -8.63 46.90 17.50
C GLU A 396 -9.97 47.23 16.82
N GLY A 397 -10.77 48.08 17.47
CA GLY A 397 -12.02 48.59 16.90
C GLY A 397 -13.23 47.67 17.02
N GLY A 398 -13.26 46.73 17.98
CA GLY A 398 -14.41 45.84 18.20
C GLY A 398 -14.52 44.72 17.16
N VAL A 399 -13.43 44.46 16.46
CA VAL A 399 -13.28 43.37 15.48
C VAL A 399 -12.78 42.12 16.20
N LEU A 400 -13.16 40.95 15.74
CA LEU A 400 -12.76 39.66 16.27
C LEU A 400 -11.96 38.90 15.22
N ALA A 401 -10.85 38.29 15.63
CA ALA A 401 -10.07 37.36 14.81
C ALA A 401 -10.35 35.92 15.26
N LEU A 402 -10.88 35.12 14.34
CA LEU A 402 -11.09 33.68 14.50
C LEU A 402 -9.96 32.97 13.75
N THR A 403 -9.11 32.25 14.47
CA THR A 403 -8.06 31.41 13.88
C THR A 403 -8.46 29.95 14.07
N LEU A 404 -8.58 29.24 12.94
CA LEU A 404 -9.03 27.86 12.87
C LEU A 404 -7.87 27.00 12.33
N PRO A 405 -7.11 26.30 13.19
CA PRO A 405 -6.04 25.41 12.75
C PRO A 405 -6.59 24.21 11.96
N ASP A 406 -5.86 23.73 10.94
CA ASP A 406 -6.15 22.43 10.32
C ASP A 406 -5.64 21.30 11.24
N PRO A 407 -6.52 20.48 11.84
CA PRO A 407 -6.10 19.49 12.82
C PRO A 407 -5.38 18.28 12.22
N TRP A 408 -5.33 18.13 10.90
CA TRP A 408 -4.62 17.02 10.25
C TRP A 408 -3.21 17.36 9.81
N LYS A 409 -2.78 18.62 9.88
CA LYS A 409 -1.43 18.98 9.46
C LYS A 409 -0.36 18.42 10.42
N PRO A 410 0.81 18.00 9.90
CA PRO A 410 1.21 17.98 8.49
C PRO A 410 0.80 16.69 7.73
N GLY A 411 0.18 15.71 8.39
CA GLY A 411 -0.04 14.36 7.84
C GLY A 411 -1.30 14.19 6.97
N GLY A 412 -2.18 15.19 6.95
CA GLY A 412 -3.41 15.24 6.17
C GLY A 412 -3.92 16.66 6.05
N PHE A 413 -5.20 16.81 5.69
CA PHE A 413 -5.82 18.11 5.48
C PHE A 413 -7.35 18.04 5.54
N VAL A 414 -7.98 19.17 5.81
CA VAL A 414 -9.42 19.39 5.60
C VAL A 414 -9.70 19.54 4.11
N ASP A 415 -10.56 18.70 3.52
CA ASP A 415 -10.87 18.74 2.07
C ASP A 415 -11.61 20.04 1.70
N SER A 416 -12.55 20.47 2.54
CA SER A 416 -13.18 21.79 2.42
C SER A 416 -13.63 22.35 3.76
N LEU A 417 -13.55 23.68 3.87
CA LEU A 417 -14.06 24.44 4.99
C LEU A 417 -15.09 25.46 4.49
N ASN A 418 -16.31 25.36 4.98
CA ASN A 418 -17.41 26.28 4.70
C ASN A 418 -17.86 26.94 6.00
N VAL A 419 -17.72 28.25 6.11
CA VAL A 419 -18.14 29.02 7.28
C VAL A 419 -19.29 29.95 6.92
N THR A 420 -20.40 29.79 7.63
CA THR A 420 -21.58 30.64 7.57
C THR A 420 -21.57 31.56 8.78
N LEU A 421 -21.64 32.87 8.56
CA LEU A 421 -21.62 33.91 9.59
C LEU A 421 -23.02 34.53 9.71
N ILE A 422 -23.61 34.49 10.91
CA ILE A 422 -24.94 35.05 11.21
C ILE A 422 -24.78 36.14 12.29
N GLY A 423 -25.22 37.37 11.98
CA GLY A 423 -25.01 38.54 12.86
C GLY A 423 -23.56 39.04 12.89
N LEU A 424 -22.67 38.44 12.08
CA LEU A 424 -21.28 38.81 11.90
C LEU A 424 -21.03 39.19 10.44
N ARG A 425 -20.12 40.14 10.22
CA ARG A 425 -19.64 40.58 8.92
C ARG A 425 -18.17 40.20 8.77
N LEU A 426 -17.82 39.54 7.66
CA LEU A 426 -16.45 39.28 7.26
C LEU A 426 -15.78 40.59 6.83
N MET A 427 -14.65 40.87 7.46
CA MET A 427 -13.78 42.01 7.13
C MET A 427 -12.60 41.55 6.26
N SER A 428 -12.00 40.41 6.58
CA SER A 428 -10.96 39.78 5.77
C SER A 428 -10.80 38.29 6.10
N SER A 429 -10.11 37.57 5.22
CA SER A 429 -9.75 36.16 5.41
C SER A 429 -8.32 35.88 4.97
N ALA A 430 -7.68 34.89 5.59
CA ALA A 430 -6.37 34.37 5.19
C ALA A 430 -6.32 32.84 5.38
N PRO A 431 -5.94 32.03 4.38
CA PRO A 431 -5.72 32.44 2.99
C PRO A 431 -7.00 33.01 2.37
N GLU A 432 -6.87 33.72 1.25
CA GLU A 432 -8.00 34.34 0.57
C GLU A 432 -9.06 33.30 0.25
N ALA A 433 -10.27 33.52 0.79
CA ALA A 433 -11.40 32.62 0.61
C ALA A 433 -12.27 33.08 -0.56
N THR A 434 -13.06 32.17 -1.11
CA THR A 434 -14.18 32.59 -1.95
C THR A 434 -15.37 32.96 -1.04
N PHE A 435 -16.10 34.00 -1.41
CA PHE A 435 -17.11 34.65 -0.57
C PHE A 435 -18.45 34.81 -1.30
N ALA A 436 -19.55 34.61 -0.58
CA ALA A 436 -20.90 34.89 -1.06
C ALA A 436 -21.76 35.52 0.05
N TYR A 437 -22.72 36.36 -0.34
CA TYR A 437 -23.59 37.10 0.57
C TYR A 437 -25.06 36.87 0.20
N PHE A 438 -25.88 36.50 1.18
CA PHE A 438 -27.33 36.35 1.01
C PHE A 438 -28.09 36.89 2.22
N GLY A 439 -28.75 38.04 2.06
CA GLY A 439 -29.50 38.66 3.16
C GLY A 439 -28.55 39.04 4.30
N GLU A 440 -28.83 38.63 5.54
CA GLU A 440 -27.96 38.91 6.68
C GLU A 440 -26.81 37.89 6.84
N THR A 441 -26.74 36.90 5.96
CA THR A 441 -25.82 35.75 6.08
C THR A 441 -24.64 35.88 5.12
N GLU A 442 -23.44 35.63 5.64
CA GLU A 442 -22.20 35.61 4.87
C GLU A 442 -21.61 34.20 4.81
N PHE A 443 -21.16 33.79 3.63
CA PHE A 443 -20.62 32.46 3.37
C PHE A 443 -19.17 32.59 2.92
N VAL A 444 -18.29 31.87 3.58
CA VAL A 444 -16.85 31.84 3.33
C VAL A 444 -16.45 30.40 3.04
N PHE A 445 -15.76 30.16 1.92
CA PHE A 445 -15.47 28.80 1.49
C PHE A 445 -14.06 28.62 0.95
N TRP A 446 -13.44 27.53 1.38
CA TRP A 446 -12.16 27.01 0.90
C TRP A 446 -12.34 25.58 0.40
N LEU A 447 -11.89 25.31 -0.82
CA LEU A 447 -11.88 23.99 -1.44
C LEU A 447 -10.43 23.59 -1.69
N ASN A 448 -9.94 22.61 -0.95
CA ASN A 448 -8.59 22.11 -1.09
C ASN A 448 -8.59 20.92 -2.04
N ASN A 449 -7.54 20.83 -2.87
CA ASN A 449 -7.40 19.73 -3.82
C ASN A 449 -6.28 18.75 -3.44
N SER A 450 -5.40 19.14 -2.51
CA SER A 450 -4.31 18.32 -2.00
C SER A 450 -3.77 18.84 -0.67
N THR A 451 -3.03 17.99 0.06
CA THR A 451 -2.25 18.33 1.26
C THR A 451 -1.31 19.52 1.07
N ASP A 452 -0.76 19.67 -0.13
CA ASP A 452 0.25 20.70 -0.43
C ASP A 452 -0.36 22.09 -0.61
N THR A 453 -1.67 22.13 -0.92
CA THR A 453 -2.40 23.39 -1.17
C THR A 453 -3.25 23.83 0.01
N SER A 454 -3.59 22.92 0.93
CA SER A 454 -4.31 23.25 2.15
C SER A 454 -3.44 24.09 3.10
N PRO A 455 -3.94 25.20 3.67
CA PRO A 455 -3.22 26.01 4.64
C PRO A 455 -3.10 25.29 5.99
N ASP A 456 -2.13 25.70 6.81
CA ASP A 456 -2.01 25.20 8.20
C ASP A 456 -3.06 25.80 9.14
N GLU A 457 -3.54 27.01 8.82
CA GLU A 457 -4.59 27.70 9.56
C GLU A 457 -5.47 28.54 8.64
N TYR A 458 -6.74 28.69 9.02
CA TYR A 458 -7.71 29.58 8.38
C TYR A 458 -8.04 30.71 9.35
N ARG A 459 -7.82 31.95 8.94
CA ARG A 459 -8.08 33.14 9.73
C ARG A 459 -9.24 33.92 9.14
N LEU A 460 -10.24 34.23 9.96
CA LEU A 460 -11.37 35.10 9.64
C LEU A 460 -11.32 36.32 10.56
N VAL A 461 -11.32 37.51 9.98
CA VAL A 461 -11.48 38.76 10.73
C VAL A 461 -12.91 39.22 10.55
N VAL A 462 -13.67 39.32 11.63
CA VAL A 462 -15.11 39.57 11.62
C VAL A 462 -15.51 40.72 12.54
N ALA A 463 -16.57 41.44 12.21
CA ALA A 463 -17.18 42.46 13.06
C ALA A 463 -18.65 42.12 13.31
N LYS A 464 -19.21 42.58 14.44
CA LYS A 464 -20.66 42.47 14.67
C LYS A 464 -21.41 43.35 13.67
N LYS A 465 -22.52 42.85 13.13
CA LYS A 465 -23.43 43.68 12.33
C LYS A 465 -24.20 44.61 13.27
N CYS A 466 -24.13 45.91 13.01
CA CYS A 466 -24.84 46.94 13.77
C CYS A 466 -26.31 47.01 13.39
#